data_AF-A0AAQ1TTR0-F1
#
_entry.id   AF-A0AAQ1TTR0-F1
#
_cell.length_a   1.000
_cell.length_b   1.000
_cell.length_c   1.000
_cell.angle_alpha   90.00
_cell.angle_beta   90.00
_cell.angle_gamma   90.00
#
_symmetry.space_group_name_H-M   'P 1'
#
loop_
_entity.id
_entity.type
_entity.pdbx_description
1 polymer ?
#
loop_
_entity_poly.entity_id
_entity_poly.type
_entity_poly.pdbx_seq_one_letter_code
_entity_poly.pdbx_strand_id
1 'polypeptide(L)'
;MNRHKSNKSLKLSKLLSALLSTTAIAFPYLFPSIFPEGTMPYYIITVPIGVAAGVLAYKSQSWLLVAFSILAGLSPLLFAWIIWVVIGIIYFVTDGRFPSAEWL
;
A
#
# COMPACT_ATOMS: atom_id res chain seq x y z
N MET A 1 -21.62 14.67 29.40
CA MET A 1 -21.10 15.33 28.18
C MET A 1 -19.95 14.58 27.46
N ASN A 2 -19.61 13.31 27.80
CA ASN A 2 -18.40 12.64 27.28
C ASN A 2 -18.61 11.59 26.17
N ARG A 3 -19.83 11.08 25.93
CA ARG A 3 -20.08 10.05 24.90
C ARG A 3 -19.98 10.59 23.46
N HIS A 4 -20.33 11.86 23.25
CA HIS A 4 -20.35 12.47 21.92
C HIS A 4 -18.95 12.80 21.37
N LYS A 5 -18.01 13.18 22.25
CA LYS A 5 -16.59 13.45 21.91
C LYS A 5 -15.85 12.16 21.55
N SER A 6 -16.14 11.06 22.26
CA SER A 6 -15.58 9.73 21.98
C SER A 6 -15.93 9.23 20.58
N ASN A 7 -17.20 9.34 20.16
CA ASN A 7 -17.64 8.85 18.86
C ASN A 7 -17.05 9.68 17.69
N LYS A 8 -16.92 11.01 17.84
CA LYS A 8 -16.29 11.87 16.83
C LYS A 8 -14.79 11.57 16.67
N SER A 9 -14.07 11.34 17.77
CA SER A 9 -12.65 10.98 17.75
C SER A 9 -12.40 9.60 17.11
N LEU A 10 -13.27 8.62 17.38
CA LEU A 10 -13.22 7.30 16.74
C LEU A 10 -13.47 7.39 15.24
N LYS A 11 -14.52 8.11 14.81
CA LYS A 11 -14.81 8.33 13.37
C LYS A 11 -13.66 9.01 12.65
N LEU A 12 -13.05 10.03 13.27
CA LEU A 12 -11.89 10.72 12.72
C LEU A 12 -10.68 9.77 12.58
N SER A 13 -10.42 8.94 13.59
CA SER A 13 -9.32 7.97 13.55
C SER A 13 -9.50 6.93 12.44
N LYS A 14 -10.75 6.46 12.23
CA LYS A 14 -11.09 5.56 11.12
C LYS A 14 -10.83 6.21 9.75
N LEU A 15 -11.30 7.45 9.59
CA LEU A 15 -11.17 8.20 8.34
C LEU A 15 -9.70 8.49 8.02
N LEU A 16 -8.91 8.92 9.02
CA LEU A 16 -7.47 9.15 8.86
C LEU A 16 -6.71 7.88 8.54
N SER A 17 -7.02 6.77 9.22
CA SER A 17 -6.41 5.47 8.93
C SER A 17 -6.68 5.01 7.50
N ALA A 18 -7.94 5.13 7.04
CA ALA A 18 -8.32 4.78 5.67
C ALA A 18 -7.61 5.66 4.64
N LEU A 19 -7.56 6.98 4.87
CA LEU A 19 -6.85 7.93 4.00
C LEU A 19 -5.36 7.61 3.92
N LEU A 20 -4.68 7.47 5.07
CA LEU A 20 -3.24 7.18 5.09
C LEU A 20 -2.92 5.86 4.39
N SER A 21 -3.72 4.81 4.63
CA SER A 21 -3.54 3.52 3.97
C SER A 21 -3.75 3.62 2.47
N THR A 22 -4.80 4.33 2.03
CA THR A 22 -5.10 4.53 0.60
C THR A 22 -4.00 5.34 -0.09
N THR A 23 -3.55 6.41 0.55
CA THR A 23 -2.45 7.25 0.03
C THR A 23 -1.15 6.47 -0.04
N ALA A 24 -0.80 5.67 0.99
CA ALA A 24 0.40 4.83 0.95
C ALA A 24 0.41 3.86 -0.24
N ILE A 25 -0.76 3.31 -0.59
CA ILE A 25 -0.90 2.43 -1.75
C ILE A 25 -0.87 3.24 -3.04
N ALA A 26 -1.72 4.26 -3.19
CA ALA A 26 -1.95 4.92 -4.47
C ALA A 26 -0.85 5.92 -4.87
N PHE A 27 -0.22 6.59 -3.90
CA PHE A 27 0.68 7.72 -4.16
C PHE A 27 1.88 7.37 -5.06
N PRO A 28 2.59 6.24 -4.84
CA PRO A 28 3.69 5.82 -5.73
C PRO A 28 3.26 5.65 -7.20
N TYR A 29 2.03 5.20 -7.44
CA TYR A 29 1.51 4.95 -8.79
C TYR A 29 0.95 6.21 -9.46
N LEU A 30 0.39 7.13 -8.67
CA LEU A 30 -0.10 8.42 -9.17
C LEU A 30 1.05 9.38 -9.49
N PHE A 31 2.17 9.27 -8.78
CA PHE A 31 3.32 10.16 -8.91
C PHE A 31 4.64 9.39 -9.02
N PRO A 32 4.82 8.55 -10.04
CA PRO A 32 6.05 7.76 -10.21
C PRO A 32 7.29 8.64 -10.37
N SER A 33 7.14 9.85 -10.93
CA SER A 33 8.22 10.83 -11.13
C SER A 33 8.84 11.35 -9.84
N ILE A 34 8.15 11.25 -8.69
CA ILE A 34 8.68 11.65 -7.38
C ILE A 34 9.74 10.64 -6.90
N PHE A 35 9.78 9.45 -7.49
CA PHE A 35 10.61 8.35 -7.05
C PHE A 35 11.38 7.72 -8.23
N PRO A 36 12.28 8.50 -8.85
CA PRO A 36 13.00 8.06 -10.04
C PRO A 36 13.98 6.91 -9.76
N GLU A 37 14.40 6.73 -8.50
CA GLU A 37 15.35 5.68 -8.09
C GLU A 37 14.69 4.29 -7.88
N GLY A 38 13.41 4.15 -8.23
CA GLY A 38 12.69 2.88 -8.21
C GLY A 38 12.02 2.58 -6.87
N THR A 39 11.92 1.28 -6.54
CA THR A 39 11.02 0.80 -5.47
C THR A 39 11.55 1.01 -4.06
N MET A 40 12.86 1.20 -3.88
CA MET A 40 13.48 1.31 -2.55
C MET A 40 13.01 2.57 -1.78
N PRO A 41 13.00 3.77 -2.38
CA PRO A 41 12.35 4.95 -1.79
C PRO A 41 10.88 4.75 -1.44
N TYR A 42 10.14 3.93 -2.20
CA TYR A 42 8.73 3.65 -1.88
C TYR A 42 8.60 3.00 -0.51
N TYR A 43 9.38 1.95 -0.22
CA TYR A 43 9.33 1.25 1.07
C TYR A 43 9.61 2.17 2.26
N ILE A 44 10.59 3.07 2.10
CA ILE A 44 11.00 4.00 3.16
C ILE A 44 9.84 4.93 3.56
N ILE A 45 8.91 5.21 2.64
CA ILE A 45 7.77 6.10 2.90
C ILE A 45 6.49 5.33 3.21
N THR A 46 6.17 4.28 2.45
CA THR A 46 4.91 3.54 2.60
C THR A 46 4.86 2.75 3.91
N VAL A 47 5.99 2.21 4.39
CA VAL A 47 6.03 1.44 5.65
C VAL A 47 5.71 2.34 6.86
N PRO A 48 6.37 3.50 7.08
CA PRO A 48 5.99 4.41 8.17
C PRO A 48 4.54 4.90 8.08
N ILE A 49 4.05 5.21 6.88
CA ILE A 49 2.66 5.64 6.69
C ILE A 49 1.68 4.51 7.05
N GLY A 50 1.97 3.28 6.62
CA GLY A 50 1.19 2.09 6.97
C GLY A 50 1.16 1.85 8.48
N VAL A 51 2.30 1.99 9.17
CA VAL A 51 2.37 1.88 10.64
C VAL A 51 1.53 2.97 11.31
N ALA A 52 1.64 4.23 10.87
CA ALA A 52 0.83 5.33 11.41
C ALA A 52 -0.68 5.08 11.20
N ALA A 53 -1.06 4.60 10.03
CA ALA A 53 -2.43 4.22 9.72
C ALA A 53 -2.93 3.06 10.60
N GLY A 54 -2.07 2.08 10.90
CA GLY A 54 -2.36 0.94 11.76
C GLY A 54 -2.56 1.32 13.22
N VAL A 55 -1.75 2.24 13.74
CA VAL A 55 -1.94 2.78 15.10
C VAL A 55 -3.30 3.48 15.23
N LEU A 56 -3.69 4.26 14.22
CA LEU A 56 -5.01 4.91 14.19
C LEU A 56 -6.16 3.90 14.04
N ALA A 57 -5.97 2.85 13.23
CA ALA A 57 -6.94 1.77 13.07
C ALA A 57 -7.15 1.00 14.39
N TYR A 58 -6.06 0.67 15.08
CA TYR A 58 -6.08 -0.05 16.35
C TYR A 58 -6.79 0.77 17.43
N LYS A 59 -6.48 2.06 17.53
CA LYS A 59 -7.19 3.00 18.42
C LYS A 59 -8.68 3.09 18.10
N SER A 60 -9.06 2.91 16.84
CA SER A 60 -10.45 2.91 16.39
C SER A 60 -11.20 1.57 16.59
N GLN A 61 -10.51 0.56 17.13
CA GLN A 61 -11.01 -0.81 17.33
C GLN A 61 -11.57 -1.46 16.06
N SER A 62 -11.03 -1.09 14.89
CA SER A 62 -11.47 -1.61 13.59
C SER A 62 -10.43 -2.56 13.02
N TRP A 63 -10.62 -3.87 13.24
CA TRP A 63 -9.70 -4.90 12.73
C TRP A 63 -9.54 -4.89 11.21
N LEU A 64 -10.60 -4.53 10.47
CA LEU A 64 -10.53 -4.36 9.01
C LEU A 64 -9.54 -3.26 8.60
N LEU A 65 -9.51 -2.14 9.33
CA LEU A 65 -8.58 -1.05 9.03
C LEU A 65 -7.15 -1.39 9.45
N VAL A 66 -6.99 -2.22 10.48
CA VAL A 66 -5.66 -2.74 10.86
C VAL A 66 -5.12 -3.62 9.74
N ALA A 67 -5.90 -4.58 9.25
CA ALA A 67 -5.51 -5.40 8.11
C ALA A 67 -5.20 -4.55 6.87
N PHE A 68 -6.03 -3.54 6.58
CA PHE A 68 -5.80 -2.63 5.48
C PHE A 68 -4.50 -1.83 5.61
N SER A 69 -4.16 -1.37 6.81
CA SER A 69 -2.90 -0.65 7.07
C SER A 69 -1.66 -1.52 6.89
N ILE A 70 -1.75 -2.81 7.24
CA ILE A 70 -0.68 -3.79 7.01
C ILE A 70 -0.50 -4.00 5.51
N LEU A 71 -1.60 -4.20 4.77
CA LEU A 71 -1.56 -4.30 3.30
C LEU A 71 -0.98 -3.04 2.67
N ALA A 72 -1.30 -1.86 3.21
CA ALA A 72 -0.75 -0.59 2.74
C ALA A 72 0.76 -0.48 2.96
N GLY A 73 1.26 -0.85 4.14
CA GLY A 73 2.70 -0.87 4.43
C GLY A 73 3.47 -1.89 3.59
N LEU A 74 2.86 -3.06 3.33
CA LEU A 74 3.43 -4.12 2.51
C LEU A 74 3.13 -3.97 1.01
N SER A 75 2.43 -2.92 0.60
CA SER A 75 1.97 -2.76 -0.78
C SER A 75 3.10 -2.78 -1.82
N PRO A 76 4.30 -2.22 -1.58
CA PRO A 76 5.37 -2.30 -2.57
C PRO A 76 5.91 -3.74 -2.73
N LEU A 77 5.86 -4.55 -1.66
CA LEU A 77 6.25 -5.96 -1.70
C LEU A 77 5.24 -6.79 -2.48
N LEU A 78 3.96 -6.60 -2.18
CA LEU A 78 2.88 -7.26 -2.92
C LEU A 78 2.95 -6.92 -4.41
N PHE A 79 3.22 -5.67 -4.74
CA PHE A 79 3.37 -5.23 -6.12
C PHE A 79 4.57 -5.87 -6.83
N ALA A 80 5.73 -5.89 -6.18
CA ALA A 80 6.91 -6.58 -6.71
C ALA A 80 6.62 -8.07 -6.95
N TRP A 81 5.90 -8.71 -6.02
CA TRP A 81 5.51 -10.11 -6.15
C TRP A 81 4.56 -10.34 -7.33
N ILE A 82 3.58 -9.45 -7.53
CA ILE A 82 2.67 -9.50 -8.69
C ILE A 82 3.46 -9.38 -9.99
N ILE A 83 4.39 -8.42 -10.10
CA ILE A 83 5.25 -8.27 -11.28
C ILE A 83 6.02 -9.57 -11.55
N TRP A 84 6.63 -10.16 -10.52
CA TRP A 84 7.36 -11.43 -10.65
C TRP A 84 6.47 -12.57 -11.14
N VAL A 85 5.26 -12.70 -10.61
CA VAL A 85 4.29 -13.71 -11.06
C VAL A 85 3.89 -13.47 -12.51
N VAL A 86 3.61 -12.23 -12.90
CA VAL A 86 3.25 -11.86 -14.28
C VAL A 86 4.39 -12.19 -15.25
N ILE A 87 5.63 -11.83 -14.91
CA ILE A 87 6.81 -12.17 -15.71
C ILE A 87 6.96 -13.69 -15.83
N GLY A 88 6.77 -14.44 -14.74
CA GLY A 88 6.83 -15.90 -14.74
C GLY A 88 5.76 -16.54 -15.63
N ILE A 89 4.54 -16.01 -15.62
CA ILE A 89 3.45 -16.46 -16.50
C ILE A 89 3.81 -16.18 -17.96
N ILE A 90 4.29 -14.97 -18.28
CA ILE A 90 4.71 -14.62 -19.64
C ILE A 90 5.81 -15.57 -20.10
N TYR A 91 6.85 -15.77 -19.29
CA TYR A 91 7.95 -16.69 -19.57
C TYR A 91 7.47 -18.12 -19.84
N PHE A 92 6.50 -18.60 -19.08
CA PHE A 92 5.92 -19.94 -19.28
C PHE A 92 5.13 -20.03 -20.60
N VAL A 93 4.32 -19.01 -20.92
CA VAL A 93 3.52 -18.97 -22.15
C VAL A 93 4.39 -18.83 -23.40
N THR A 94 5.59 -18.29 -23.27
CA THR A 94 6.50 -17.99 -24.38
C THR A 94 7.60 -19.05 -24.56
N ASP A 95 7.41 -20.23 -23.96
CA ASP A 95 8.37 -21.34 -23.97
C ASP A 95 9.78 -20.91 -23.51
N GLY A 96 9.83 -20.06 -22.49
CA GLY A 96 11.06 -19.62 -21.87
C GLY A 96 11.72 -18.40 -22.53
N ARG A 97 10.99 -17.63 -23.34
CA ARG A 97 11.46 -16.35 -23.88
C ARG A 97 11.05 -15.20 -22.96
N PHE A 98 12.02 -14.48 -22.42
CA PHE A 98 11.73 -13.25 -21.69
C PHE A 98 11.26 -12.15 -22.65
N PRO A 99 10.29 -11.32 -22.25
CA PRO A 99 9.91 -10.14 -23.01
C PRO A 99 11.12 -9.20 -23.12
N SER A 100 11.65 -9.06 -24.33
CA SER A 100 12.73 -8.13 -24.70
C SER A 100 12.14 -6.83 -25.25
N ALA A 101 12.98 -5.80 -25.42
CA ALA A 101 12.56 -4.47 -25.89
C ALA A 101 11.89 -4.46 -27.28
N GLU A 102 12.00 -5.55 -28.01
CA GLU A 102 11.42 -5.83 -29.32
C GLU A 102 9.95 -6.29 -29.27
N TRP A 103 9.38 -6.47 -28.06
CA TRP A 103 7.96 -6.82 -27.84
C TRP A 103 7.09 -5.61 -27.46
N LEU A 104 7.70 -4.44 -27.32
CA LEU A 104 7.07 -3.13 -27.11
C LEU A 104 6.98 -2.37 -28.44
#